data_AF-A0A1I6B1X6-F1
#
_entry.id   AF-A0A1I6B1X6-F1
#
_cell.length_a   1.000
_cell.length_b   1.000
_cell.length_c   1.000
_cell.angle_alpha   90.00
_cell.angle_beta   90.00
_cell.angle_gamma   90.00
#
_symmetry.space_group_name_H-M   'P 1'
#
loop_
_entity.id
_entity.type
_entity.pdbx_description
1 polymer ?
#
loop_
_entity_poly.entity_id
_entity_poly.type
_entity_poly.pdbx_seq_one_letter_code
_entity_poly.pdbx_strand_id
1 'polypeptide(L)'
;SGWGQYDLIVAAGDGVLYARTPDGKLFRHHYDAEGQRWISRSGQIGAAWDMYHSITSAGADILYGIRSSWNNDASYWYRYLPDAQKWAETGTRGGKLLSKGWHRTHVVTAAPDSCRLL
;
A
#
# COMPACT_ATOMS: atom_id res chain seq x y z
N SER A 1 13.06 3.49 -16.89
CA SER A 1 11.80 3.85 -17.59
C SER A 1 10.69 2.91 -17.12
N GLY A 2 9.42 3.19 -17.44
CA GLY A 2 8.28 2.31 -17.09
C GLY A 2 7.43 2.76 -15.89
N TRP A 3 7.76 3.86 -15.21
CA TRP A 3 6.97 4.38 -14.09
C TRP A 3 5.66 5.05 -14.52
N GLY A 4 5.56 5.52 -15.77
CA GLY A 4 4.35 6.17 -16.29
C GLY A 4 3.14 5.24 -16.47
N GLN A 5 3.28 3.95 -16.20
CA GLN A 5 2.16 3.00 -16.19
C GLN A 5 1.34 3.04 -14.89
N TYR A 6 1.87 3.68 -13.84
CA TYR A 6 1.28 3.71 -12.51
C TYR A 6 0.46 4.97 -12.28
N ASP A 7 -0.71 4.83 -11.66
CA ASP A 7 -1.60 5.94 -11.29
C ASP A 7 -1.51 6.31 -9.80
N LEU A 8 -0.88 5.44 -8.99
CA LEU A 8 -0.64 5.65 -7.58
C LEU A 8 0.71 5.04 -7.19
N ILE A 9 1.51 5.80 -6.44
CA ILE A 9 2.76 5.33 -5.85
C ILE A 9 2.79 5.76 -4.38
N VAL A 10 3.16 4.84 -3.48
CA VAL A 10 3.27 5.10 -2.04
C VAL A 10 4.55 4.47 -1.48
N ALA A 11 5.28 5.21 -0.65
CA ALA A 11 6.42 4.69 0.08
C ALA A 11 5.96 3.93 1.33
N ALA A 12 6.58 2.80 1.66
CA ALA A 12 6.14 1.92 2.75
C ALA A 12 7.28 1.43 3.66
N GLY A 13 8.32 2.24 3.81
CA GLY A 13 9.53 1.94 4.58
C GLY A 13 10.78 2.27 3.78
N ASP A 14 11.94 1.99 4.37
CA ASP A 14 13.25 2.31 3.78
C ASP A 14 13.40 1.66 2.40
N GLY A 15 13.43 2.49 1.36
CA GLY A 15 13.57 2.04 -0.02
C GLY A 15 12.38 1.29 -0.60
N VAL A 16 11.28 1.09 0.15
CA VAL A 16 10.13 0.30 -0.29
C VAL A 16 9.09 1.19 -0.96
N LEU A 17 8.75 0.87 -2.20
CA LEU A 17 7.72 1.55 -2.99
C LEU A 17 6.65 0.55 -3.43
N TYR A 18 5.40 0.91 -3.21
CA TYR A 18 4.25 0.24 -3.81
C TYR A 18 3.72 1.10 -4.94
N ALA A 19 3.41 0.46 -6.06
CA ALA A 19 2.90 1.13 -7.24
C ALA A 19 1.71 0.38 -7.82
N ARG A 20 0.65 1.10 -8.15
CA ARG A 20 -0.58 0.55 -8.70
C ARG A 20 -0.77 1.03 -10.13
N THR A 21 -1.24 0.14 -11.00
CA THR A 21 -1.73 0.48 -12.33
C THR A 21 -3.23 0.81 -12.32
N PRO A 22 -3.76 1.54 -13.31
CA PRO A 22 -5.20 1.84 -13.40
C PRO A 22 -6.12 0.61 -13.37
N ASP A 23 -5.66 -0.54 -13.87
CA ASP A 23 -6.40 -1.82 -13.86
C ASP A 23 -6.24 -2.60 -12.53
N GLY A 24 -5.68 -1.96 -11.50
CA GLY A 24 -5.66 -2.49 -10.13
C GLY A 24 -4.58 -3.52 -9.85
N LYS A 25 -3.60 -3.72 -10.73
CA LYS A 25 -2.42 -4.53 -10.40
C LYS A 25 -1.54 -3.74 -9.43
N LEU A 26 -1.09 -4.41 -8.37
CA LEU A 26 -0.20 -3.83 -7.38
C LEU A 26 1.18 -4.45 -7.46
N PHE A 27 2.19 -3.61 -7.49
CA PHE A 27 3.60 -3.96 -7.55
C PHE A 27 4.32 -3.46 -6.32
N ARG A 28 5.31 -4.22 -5.85
CA ARG A 28 6.26 -3.80 -4.82
C ARG A 28 7.66 -3.72 -5.42
N HIS A 29 8.36 -2.65 -5.07
CA HIS A 29 9.74 -2.40 -5.44
C HIS A 29 10.55 -2.10 -4.18
N HIS A 30 11.82 -2.47 -4.17
CA HIS A 30 12.73 -2.23 -3.05
C HIS A 30 14.07 -1.75 -3.57
N TYR A 31 14.46 -0.54 -3.19
CA TYR A 31 15.68 0.13 -3.59
C TYR A 31 16.61 0.35 -2.41
N ASP A 32 17.84 -0.11 -2.53
CA ASP A 32 18.94 0.15 -1.62
C ASP A 32 19.60 1.46 -2.03
N ALA A 33 19.34 2.53 -1.26
CA ALA A 33 19.87 3.86 -1.54
C ALA A 33 21.38 3.96 -1.25
N GLU A 34 21.89 3.23 -0.27
CA GLU A 34 23.33 3.24 0.06
C GLU A 34 24.12 2.52 -1.03
N GLY A 35 23.68 1.33 -1.42
CA GLY A 35 24.26 0.56 -2.51
C GLY A 35 23.87 1.04 -3.92
N GLN A 36 23.05 2.08 -4.04
CA GLN A 36 22.53 2.64 -5.30
C GLN A 36 21.92 1.58 -6.25
N ARG A 37 21.25 0.57 -5.70
CA ARG A 37 20.81 -0.62 -6.45
C ARG A 37 19.38 -1.02 -6.12
N TRP A 38 18.73 -1.71 -7.03
CA TRP A 38 17.44 -2.35 -6.73
C TRP A 38 17.66 -3.70 -6.06
N ILE A 39 17.08 -3.89 -4.88
CA ILE A 39 17.04 -5.18 -4.18
C ILE A 39 16.00 -6.10 -4.84
N SER A 40 14.82 -5.56 -5.15
CA SER A 40 13.80 -6.28 -5.91
C SER A 40 13.11 -5.32 -6.88
N ARG A 41 13.11 -5.67 -8.16
CA ARG A 41 12.36 -4.96 -9.21
C ARG A 41 11.08 -5.74 -9.48
N SER A 42 9.93 -5.11 -9.23
CA SER A 42 8.63 -5.46 -9.82
C SER A 42 8.23 -6.95 -9.79
N GLY A 43 7.70 -7.40 -8.65
CA GLY A 43 6.73 -8.50 -8.65
C GLY A 43 5.32 -7.92 -8.57
N GLN A 44 4.40 -8.35 -9.44
CA GLN A 44 2.98 -8.12 -9.16
C GLN A 44 2.63 -8.95 -7.93
N ILE A 45 2.22 -8.29 -6.85
CA ILE A 45 1.91 -8.91 -5.56
C ILE A 45 0.42 -8.80 -5.22
N GLY A 46 -0.36 -8.16 -6.08
CA GLY A 46 -1.79 -7.99 -5.87
C GLY A 46 -2.55 -7.70 -7.15
N ALA A 47 -3.86 -7.89 -7.08
CA ALA A 47 -4.83 -7.54 -8.10
C ALA A 47 -6.06 -6.90 -7.43
N ALA A 48 -6.88 -6.20 -8.22
CA ALA A 48 -8.08 -5.50 -7.77
C ALA A 48 -7.83 -4.38 -6.73
N TRP A 49 -6.65 -3.75 -6.73
CA TRP A 49 -6.31 -2.61 -5.85
C TRP A 49 -6.86 -1.26 -6.34
N ASP A 50 -7.48 -1.24 -7.50
CA ASP A 50 -8.30 -0.13 -8.02
C ASP A 50 -9.57 0.09 -7.19
N MET A 51 -9.97 -0.88 -6.36
CA MET A 51 -11.06 -0.71 -5.39
C MET A 51 -10.78 0.37 -4.33
N TYR A 52 -9.51 0.76 -4.16
CA TYR A 52 -9.10 1.81 -3.24
C TYR A 52 -8.88 3.12 -3.99
N HIS A 53 -9.59 4.18 -3.63
CA HIS A 53 -9.33 5.49 -4.23
C HIS A 53 -8.08 6.16 -3.63
N SER A 54 -7.73 5.78 -2.39
CA SER A 54 -6.54 6.26 -1.68
C SER A 54 -5.83 5.10 -1.03
N ILE A 55 -4.50 5.08 -1.15
CA ILE A 55 -3.62 4.13 -0.45
C ILE A 55 -2.53 4.94 0.23
N THR A 56 -2.32 4.68 1.52
CA THR A 56 -1.24 5.28 2.31
C THR A 56 -0.48 4.21 3.09
N SER A 57 0.65 4.56 3.68
CA SER A 57 1.47 3.67 4.50
C SER A 57 2.05 4.41 5.69
N ALA A 58 2.16 3.70 6.81
CA ALA A 58 2.92 4.14 7.98
C ALA A 58 4.33 3.53 8.05
N GLY A 59 4.80 2.87 6.98
CA GLY A 59 6.08 2.15 6.95
C GLY A 59 5.93 0.63 7.18
N ALA A 60 7.07 -0.06 7.27
CA ALA A 60 7.17 -1.50 7.58
C ALA A 60 6.28 -2.42 6.71
N ASP A 61 6.19 -2.14 5.41
CA ASP A 61 5.39 -2.93 4.44
C ASP A 61 3.89 -2.98 4.78
N ILE A 62 3.40 -1.97 5.50
CA ILE A 62 1.98 -1.82 5.83
C ILE A 62 1.30 -0.89 4.82
N LEU A 63 0.14 -1.28 4.30
CA LEU A 63 -0.72 -0.40 3.51
C LEU A 63 -2.08 -0.22 4.18
N TYR A 64 -2.60 1.00 4.11
CA TYR A 64 -3.97 1.35 4.43
C TYR A 64 -4.68 1.72 3.14
N GLY A 65 -5.69 0.94 2.76
CA GLY A 65 -6.53 1.21 1.60
C GLY A 65 -7.87 1.82 2.02
N ILE A 66 -8.24 2.94 1.42
CA ILE A 66 -9.53 3.58 1.64
C ILE A 66 -10.43 3.29 0.45
N ARG A 67 -11.50 2.54 0.72
CA ARG A 67 -12.55 2.27 -0.25
C ARG A 67 -13.66 3.30 -0.06
N SER A 68 -14.03 3.99 -1.13
CA SER A 68 -15.23 4.83 -1.14
C SER A 68 -16.27 4.13 -2.00
N SER A 69 -17.35 3.71 -1.36
CA SER A 69 -18.57 3.22 -1.99
C SER A 69 -19.73 3.75 -1.18
N TRP A 70 -20.81 4.18 -1.84
CA TRP A 70 -21.98 4.77 -1.19
C TRP A 70 -22.58 3.92 -0.05
N ASN A 71 -22.38 2.59 -0.09
CA ASN A 71 -22.94 1.63 0.86
C ASN A 71 -21.90 0.73 1.55
N ASN A 72 -20.61 0.91 1.25
CA ASN A 72 -19.55 0.00 1.72
C ASN A 72 -18.19 0.71 1.75
N ASP A 73 -18.19 1.91 2.31
CA ASP A 73 -17.00 2.68 2.58
C ASP A 73 -16.25 2.11 3.80
N ALA A 74 -14.98 1.84 3.62
CA ALA A 74 -14.19 1.15 4.62
C ALA A 74 -12.69 1.43 4.44
N SER A 75 -11.99 1.50 5.56
CA SER A 75 -10.53 1.45 5.59
C SER A 75 -10.09 0.03 5.90
N TYR A 76 -9.14 -0.48 5.12
CA TYR A 76 -8.52 -1.77 5.32
C TYR A 76 -7.04 -1.61 5.60
N TRP A 77 -6.51 -2.50 6.42
CA TRP A 77 -5.09 -2.63 6.71
C TRP A 77 -4.53 -3.91 6.10
N TYR A 78 -3.35 -3.81 5.50
CA TYR A 78 -2.61 -4.90 4.89
C TYR A 78 -1.16 -4.87 5.37
N ARG A 79 -0.54 -6.04 5.49
CA ARG A 79 0.90 -6.19 5.73
C ARG A 79 1.49 -7.18 4.76
N TYR A 80 2.52 -6.77 4.02
CA TYR A 80 3.31 -7.69 3.21
C TYR A 80 4.46 -8.27 4.03
N LEU A 81 4.72 -9.57 3.84
CA LEU A 81 5.82 -10.29 4.47
C LEU A 81 6.89 -10.54 3.41
N PRO A 82 7.92 -9.69 3.30
CA PRO A 82 8.89 -9.77 2.21
C PRO A 82 9.65 -11.09 2.18
N ASP A 83 10.03 -11.63 3.35
CA ASP A 83 10.76 -12.91 3.44
C ASP A 83 9.94 -14.09 2.93
N ALA A 84 8.62 -14.05 3.13
CA ALA A 84 7.69 -15.08 2.67
C ALA A 84 7.03 -14.75 1.32
N GLN A 85 7.35 -13.59 0.75
CA GLN A 85 6.80 -13.04 -0.49
C GLN A 85 5.26 -13.10 -0.59
N LYS A 86 4.56 -12.89 0.53
CA LYS A 86 3.10 -12.98 0.60
C LYS A 86 2.49 -11.91 1.49
N TRP A 87 1.19 -11.67 1.31
CA TRP A 87 0.41 -10.91 2.29
C TRP A 87 0.25 -11.71 3.57
N ALA A 88 0.30 -11.03 4.72
CA ALA A 88 -0.07 -11.62 5.99
C ALA A 88 -1.58 -11.97 5.99
N GLU A 89 -1.92 -13.09 6.61
CA GLU A 89 -3.32 -13.51 6.78
C GLU A 89 -3.96 -12.70 7.91
N THR A 90 -4.51 -11.53 7.57
CA THR A 90 -5.03 -10.55 8.55
C THR A 90 -6.55 -10.40 8.51
N GLY A 91 -7.20 -11.10 7.59
CA GLY A 91 -8.63 -11.04 7.35
C GLY A 91 -8.97 -11.47 5.92
N THR A 92 -10.09 -10.99 5.39
CA THR A 92 -10.57 -11.36 4.05
C THR A 92 -9.59 -10.92 2.97
N ARG A 93 -9.12 -11.88 2.15
CA ARG A 93 -8.15 -11.64 1.06
C ARG A 93 -6.87 -10.94 1.55
N GLY A 94 -6.40 -11.29 2.75
CA GLY A 94 -5.17 -10.72 3.34
C GLY A 94 -5.33 -9.32 3.94
N GLY A 95 -6.53 -8.72 3.89
CA GLY A 95 -6.82 -7.41 4.45
C GLY A 95 -7.70 -7.48 5.70
N LYS A 96 -7.35 -6.67 6.71
CA LYS A 96 -8.16 -6.48 7.92
C LYS A 96 -9.02 -5.23 7.78
N LEU A 97 -10.34 -5.37 7.93
CA LEU A 97 -11.21 -4.21 8.09
C LEU A 97 -10.83 -3.46 9.38
N LEU A 98 -10.54 -2.18 9.27
CA LEU A 98 -10.27 -1.32 10.43
C LEU A 98 -11.52 -0.55 10.87
N SER A 99 -12.19 0.12 9.94
CA SER A 99 -13.34 0.96 10.23
C SER A 99 -14.17 1.26 8.97
N LYS A 100 -15.37 1.78 9.17
CA LYS A 100 -16.30 2.25 8.12
C LYS A 100 -16.50 3.77 8.22
N GLY A 101 -17.16 4.40 7.26
CA GLY A 101 -17.49 5.83 7.33
C GLY A 101 -16.56 6.77 6.55
N TRP A 102 -15.79 6.23 5.61
CA TRP A 102 -14.82 6.97 4.80
C TRP A 102 -15.38 7.58 3.49
N HIS A 103 -16.69 7.50 3.22
CA HIS A 103 -17.32 7.88 1.93
C HIS A 103 -17.06 9.33 1.47
N ARG A 104 -16.81 10.28 2.38
CA ARG A 104 -16.48 11.69 2.05
C ARG A 104 -14.99 11.99 2.04
N THR A 105 -14.16 10.98 2.28
CA THR A 105 -12.71 11.18 2.36
C THR A 105 -12.15 11.21 0.95
N HIS A 106 -11.40 12.26 0.63
CA HIS A 106 -10.75 12.40 -0.67
C HIS A 106 -9.33 11.82 -0.66
N VAL A 107 -8.57 12.13 0.38
CA VAL A 107 -7.17 11.72 0.55
C VAL A 107 -6.92 11.39 2.01
N VAL A 108 -6.18 10.31 2.26
CA VAL A 108 -5.62 9.99 3.57
C VAL A 108 -4.11 9.91 3.42
N THR A 109 -3.39 10.59 4.31
CA THR A 109 -1.94 10.43 4.47
C THR A 109 -1.65 9.89 5.85
N ALA A 110 -0.59 9.09 5.98
CA ALA A 110 -0.07 8.77 7.30
C ALA A 110 0.83 9.92 7.77
N ALA A 111 0.91 10.12 9.07
CA ALA A 111 1.95 10.96 9.67
C ALA A 111 3.11 10.03 10.08
N PRO A 112 4.10 9.76 9.21
CA PRO A 112 5.14 8.77 9.47
C PRO A 112 6.04 9.13 10.66
N ASP A 113 6.06 10.39 11.08
CA ASP A 113 6.82 10.93 12.21
C ASP A 113 5.97 11.10 13.49
N SER A 114 4.72 10.61 13.49
CA SER A 114 3.81 10.75 14.63
C SER A 114 4.21 9.89 15.83
N CYS A 115 5.01 8.84 15.63
CA CYS A 115 5.57 8.05 16.72
C CYS A 115 6.88 8.70 17.21
N ARG A 116 6.81 9.42 18.33
CA ARG A 116 7.99 9.94 19.04
C ARG A 116 8.10 9.24 20.40
N LEU A 117 9.28 8.75 20.73
CA LEU A 117 9.60 8.37 22.11
C LEU A 117 9.54 9.65 22.95
N LEU A 118 8.67 9.65 23.97
CA LEU A 118 8.61 10.69 24.99
C LEU A 118 9.84 10.62 25.91
#